data_AF-A0AAQ2GA61-F1
#
_entry.id   AF-A0AAQ2GA61-F1
#
_cell.length_a   1.000
_cell.length_b   1.000
_cell.length_c   1.000
_cell.angle_alpha   90.00
_cell.angle_beta   90.00
_cell.angle_gamma   90.00
#
_symmetry.space_group_name_H-M   'P 1'
#
loop_
_entity.id
_entity.type
_entity.pdbx_description
1 polymer ?
#
loop_
_entity_poly.entity_id
_entity_poly.type
_entity_poly.pdbx_seq_one_letter_code
_entity_poly.pdbx_strand_id
1 'polypeptide(L)'
;MADTVTPLVTKQEDPTHWDAAYDMVAIGSGAAGLSAALYASQSGLSVLVTEKSPKLGGTTALSNGMIWVPCSPQALAAKVEDSIDNARTYLKGELGNYYRKEFVEAYLADGPEALIEIQKHSEVRFTLAAAPDYHSSRPGGMNSGRALSPAPYDGRLLDKDFDLVGDPIRVVLGGMMISSGEVGRFLNPFKSGDSTKHVLRRLGRYIGDRMRYRRGTEFSGGNALIARFIKSLRQLQVDIWTSAPATGLIIDQGKVVGAVIRKDGRDMRVRATHGVVLATGGFPHDAGLRSALSGDHQHDQSLAHADATGDGIKIGLQAGGKIDNEVASAGFWTPVSLLREKGGRMQTVPYGWLDRGRPGVIAVGPDARRFVNESNPYHDICMAMFENGYPKDKHFYFICDHEFLKKRGMGQVLPWPWTLSTKSYERAGYIQVADTLAALAVKIGLDPKALAQTIQEHNEHARTGVDPYFQRGESAFNQTLGDPSVGKPNSNLGQIKTRPFVALRIVPATLGTATGLATDTYSRVLDQWGKPIDGLYACGNDATSVMRGVYPGAGITIGPGIVFAFRAIKFIRDSALRGL
;
A
#
# COMPACT_ATOMS: atom_id res chain seq x y z
N MET A 1 22.50 -6.70 22.49
CA MET A 1 23.39 -7.86 22.69
C MET A 1 24.08 -8.12 21.37
N ALA A 2 25.40 -8.07 21.40
CA ALA A 2 26.27 -8.36 20.28
C ALA A 2 26.20 -9.84 19.90
N ASP A 3 26.66 -10.12 18.67
CA ASP A 3 27.09 -11.41 18.14
C ASP A 3 25.99 -12.36 17.60
N THR A 4 25.71 -12.20 16.30
CA THR A 4 26.24 -13.08 15.24
C THR A 4 26.13 -12.33 13.90
N VAL A 5 27.06 -11.40 13.66
CA VAL A 5 27.27 -10.83 12.33
C VAL A 5 28.21 -11.77 11.62
N THR A 6 27.73 -12.48 10.60
CA THR A 6 28.61 -13.19 9.68
C THR A 6 29.62 -12.19 9.14
N PRO A 7 30.94 -12.44 9.28
CA PRO A 7 31.94 -11.53 8.76
C PRO A 7 31.75 -11.35 7.25
N LEU A 8 32.12 -10.17 6.75
CA LEU A 8 32.43 -9.97 5.33
C LEU A 8 33.18 -11.20 4.82
N VAL A 9 32.74 -11.77 3.71
CA VAL A 9 33.60 -12.65 2.92
C VAL A 9 34.74 -11.76 2.39
N THR A 10 35.78 -11.60 3.20
CA THR A 10 37.10 -11.10 2.78
C THR A 10 37.96 -12.24 2.23
N LYS A 11 37.32 -13.16 1.53
CA LYS A 11 38.03 -13.92 0.51
C LYS A 11 38.02 -13.03 -0.73
N GLN A 12 39.20 -12.53 -1.11
CA GLN A 12 39.50 -12.18 -2.50
C GLN A 12 39.29 -13.45 -3.34
N GLU A 13 38.04 -13.82 -3.57
CA GLU A 13 37.68 -14.70 -4.67
C GLU A 13 37.68 -13.86 -5.94
N ASP A 14 38.38 -14.37 -6.94
CA ASP A 14 38.66 -13.72 -8.20
C ASP A 14 37.39 -13.05 -8.78
N PRO A 15 37.38 -11.72 -9.02
CA PRO A 15 36.24 -11.00 -9.58
C PRO A 15 35.88 -11.45 -11.01
N THR A 16 36.62 -12.40 -11.60
CA THR A 16 36.40 -12.90 -12.96
C THR A 16 35.41 -14.07 -13.06
N HIS A 17 35.11 -14.81 -11.98
CA HIS A 17 34.14 -15.91 -12.05
C HIS A 17 32.70 -15.43 -11.82
N TRP A 18 31.88 -15.55 -12.88
CA TRP A 18 30.46 -15.21 -12.90
C TRP A 18 29.63 -16.44 -13.24
N ASP A 19 28.60 -16.72 -12.44
CA ASP A 19 27.68 -17.84 -12.71
C ASP A 19 26.60 -17.47 -13.73
N ALA A 20 26.29 -16.17 -13.85
CA ALA A 20 25.41 -15.61 -14.88
C ALA A 20 25.76 -14.14 -15.13
N ALA A 21 25.36 -13.62 -16.28
CA ALA A 21 25.58 -12.22 -16.65
C ALA A 21 24.35 -11.63 -17.35
N TYR A 22 23.98 -10.42 -16.94
CA TYR A 22 22.88 -9.64 -17.49
C TYR A 22 23.32 -8.18 -17.60
N ASP A 23 22.61 -7.40 -18.41
CA ASP A 23 22.83 -5.96 -18.48
C ASP A 23 22.30 -5.27 -17.22
N MET A 24 21.20 -5.76 -16.65
CA MET A 24 20.62 -5.22 -15.42
C MET A 24 20.04 -6.34 -14.54
N VAL A 25 20.19 -6.19 -13.22
CA VAL A 25 19.56 -7.06 -12.22
C VAL A 25 18.58 -6.26 -11.37
N ALA A 26 17.29 -6.64 -11.38
CA ALA A 26 16.25 -6.07 -10.56
C ALA A 26 15.96 -6.98 -9.35
N ILE A 27 16.22 -6.47 -8.14
CA ILE A 27 16.02 -7.21 -6.89
C ILE A 27 14.68 -6.79 -6.28
N GLY A 28 13.72 -7.71 -6.28
CA GLY A 28 12.36 -7.52 -5.80
C GLY A 28 11.35 -7.45 -6.96
N SER A 29 10.21 -8.12 -6.79
CA SER A 29 9.18 -8.24 -7.83
C SER A 29 7.90 -7.45 -7.54
N GLY A 30 7.98 -6.42 -6.70
CA GLY A 30 6.91 -5.43 -6.60
C GLY A 30 6.78 -4.61 -7.89
N ALA A 31 5.77 -3.74 -7.98
CA ALA A 31 5.56 -2.91 -9.17
C ALA A 31 6.80 -2.12 -9.59
N ALA A 32 7.58 -1.57 -8.64
CA ALA A 32 8.79 -0.81 -8.96
C ALA A 32 9.86 -1.68 -9.66
N GLY A 33 10.15 -2.88 -9.12
CA GLY A 33 11.15 -3.78 -9.71
C GLY A 33 10.72 -4.37 -11.04
N LEU A 34 9.44 -4.77 -11.17
CA LEU A 34 8.89 -5.26 -12.44
C LEU A 34 8.79 -4.16 -13.50
N SER A 35 8.54 -2.90 -13.10
CA SER A 35 8.63 -1.75 -13.99
C SER A 35 10.06 -1.53 -14.48
N ALA A 36 11.05 -1.54 -13.58
CA ALA A 36 12.45 -1.39 -13.96
C ALA A 36 12.86 -2.46 -14.98
N ALA A 37 12.49 -3.72 -14.73
CA ALA A 37 12.75 -4.82 -15.64
C ALA A 37 12.04 -4.67 -16.99
N LEU A 38 10.79 -4.21 -16.99
CA LEU A 38 10.02 -4.02 -18.22
C LEU A 38 10.59 -2.87 -19.06
N TYR A 39 10.88 -1.71 -18.48
CA TYR A 39 11.49 -0.60 -19.22
C TYR A 39 12.87 -0.97 -19.77
N ALA A 40 13.68 -1.70 -18.99
CA ALA A 40 15.01 -2.13 -19.42
C ALA A 40 14.94 -3.11 -20.59
N SER A 41 14.08 -4.14 -20.49
CA SER A 41 13.89 -5.13 -21.57
C SER A 41 13.26 -4.53 -22.83
N GLN A 42 12.32 -3.58 -22.69
CA GLN A 42 11.80 -2.80 -23.82
C GLN A 42 12.88 -1.96 -24.51
N SER A 43 13.94 -1.61 -23.80
CA SER A 43 15.11 -0.92 -24.34
C SER A 43 16.18 -1.88 -24.89
N GLY A 44 15.90 -3.18 -24.96
CA GLY A 44 16.79 -4.20 -25.51
C GLY A 44 17.84 -4.74 -24.54
N LEU A 45 17.76 -4.38 -23.25
CA LEU A 45 18.68 -4.88 -22.23
C LEU A 45 18.29 -6.30 -21.79
N SER A 46 19.28 -7.16 -21.59
CA SER A 46 19.09 -8.44 -20.90
C SER A 46 18.89 -8.22 -19.40
N VAL A 47 17.84 -8.80 -18.82
CA VAL A 47 17.44 -8.53 -17.44
C VAL A 47 17.21 -9.81 -16.66
N LEU A 48 17.68 -9.82 -15.41
CA LEU A 48 17.27 -10.76 -14.39
C LEU A 48 16.40 -10.07 -13.33
N VAL A 49 15.24 -10.66 -13.04
CA VAL A 49 14.44 -10.33 -11.85
C VAL A 49 14.67 -11.40 -10.79
N THR A 50 15.01 -10.99 -9.57
CA THR A 50 15.13 -11.90 -8.42
C THR A 50 14.07 -11.59 -7.36
N GLU A 51 13.37 -12.60 -6.90
CA GLU A 51 12.37 -12.51 -5.83
C GLU A 51 12.69 -13.53 -4.76
N LYS A 52 12.71 -13.11 -3.49
CA LYS A 52 13.00 -14.01 -2.38
C LYS A 52 11.83 -14.92 -2.03
N SER A 53 10.60 -14.48 -2.28
CA SER A 53 9.40 -15.29 -2.16
C SER A 53 9.31 -16.31 -3.29
N PRO A 54 8.62 -17.46 -3.11
CA PRO A 54 8.25 -18.33 -4.22
C PRO A 54 7.28 -17.67 -5.22
N LYS A 55 6.63 -16.55 -4.85
CA LYS A 55 5.66 -15.83 -5.68
C LYS A 55 6.05 -14.37 -5.86
N LEU A 56 5.64 -13.80 -6.98
CA LEU A 56 5.90 -12.41 -7.34
C LEU A 56 4.86 -11.45 -6.81
N GLY A 57 5.28 -10.20 -6.68
CA GLY A 57 4.42 -9.05 -6.47
C GLY A 57 4.48 -8.42 -5.08
N GLY A 58 4.97 -9.14 -4.07
CA GLY A 58 5.10 -8.63 -2.71
C GLY A 58 3.85 -7.87 -2.24
N THR A 59 4.05 -6.69 -1.65
CA THR A 59 2.93 -5.84 -1.18
C THR A 59 2.05 -5.34 -2.34
N THR A 60 2.59 -5.18 -3.55
CA THR A 60 1.79 -4.81 -4.72
C THR A 60 0.69 -5.84 -4.97
N ALA A 61 0.98 -7.15 -4.91
CA ALA A 61 -0.02 -8.20 -5.11
C ALA A 61 -1.15 -8.16 -4.06
N LEU A 62 -0.84 -7.76 -2.83
CA LEU A 62 -1.82 -7.61 -1.74
C LEU A 62 -2.73 -6.38 -1.90
N SER A 63 -2.30 -5.40 -2.69
CA SER A 63 -2.94 -4.08 -2.80
C SER A 63 -4.03 -4.01 -3.88
N ASN A 64 -4.71 -2.85 -3.96
CA ASN A 64 -5.55 -2.51 -5.11
C ASN A 64 -4.74 -2.13 -6.38
N GLY A 65 -3.40 -2.12 -6.32
CA GLY A 65 -2.53 -1.82 -7.47
C GLY A 65 -2.67 -0.40 -8.01
N MET A 66 -3.37 0.49 -7.29
CA MET A 66 -3.64 1.85 -7.75
C MET A 66 -2.34 2.65 -7.88
N ILE A 67 -2.32 3.55 -8.85
CA ILE A 67 -1.24 4.51 -9.05
C ILE A 67 -1.79 5.91 -9.04
N TRP A 68 -1.00 6.86 -8.55
CA TRP A 68 -1.28 8.28 -8.66
C TRP A 68 -0.34 8.84 -9.73
N VAL A 69 -0.85 9.44 -10.80
CA VAL A 69 -0.07 10.11 -11.86
C VAL A 69 -0.94 11.24 -12.44
N PRO A 70 -0.63 12.51 -12.15
CA PRO A 70 -1.33 13.66 -12.72
C PRO A 70 -1.18 13.73 -14.24
N CYS A 71 -2.16 14.33 -14.92
CA CYS A 71 -2.13 14.51 -16.37
C CYS A 71 -1.82 13.22 -17.16
N SER A 72 -2.22 12.06 -16.64
CA SER A 72 -2.02 10.77 -17.30
C SER A 72 -2.76 10.68 -18.63
N PRO A 73 -2.33 9.81 -19.57
CA PRO A 73 -3.04 9.59 -20.83
C PRO A 73 -4.52 9.26 -20.64
N GLN A 74 -4.86 8.52 -19.59
CA GLN A 74 -6.23 8.15 -19.24
C GLN A 74 -7.04 9.37 -18.77
N ALA A 75 -6.46 10.26 -17.97
CA ALA A 75 -7.10 11.49 -17.53
C ALA A 75 -7.33 12.44 -18.71
N LEU A 76 -6.34 12.58 -19.59
CA LEU A 76 -6.46 13.39 -20.82
C LEU A 76 -7.55 12.84 -21.76
N ALA A 77 -7.58 11.52 -21.98
CA ALA A 77 -8.62 10.87 -22.79
C ALA A 77 -10.02 11.06 -22.20
N ALA A 78 -10.13 11.09 -20.87
CA ALA A 78 -11.37 11.37 -20.15
C ALA A 78 -11.69 12.88 -20.05
N LYS A 79 -10.87 13.75 -20.65
CA LYS A 79 -11.02 15.22 -20.62
C LYS A 79 -11.06 15.79 -19.20
N VAL A 80 -10.29 15.22 -18.28
CA VAL A 80 -10.10 15.78 -16.94
C VAL A 80 -9.39 17.12 -17.08
N GLU A 81 -9.97 18.17 -16.52
CA GLU A 81 -9.35 19.50 -16.42
C GLU A 81 -8.35 19.51 -15.26
N ASP A 82 -7.08 19.21 -15.56
CA ASP A 82 -5.97 19.26 -14.60
C ASP A 82 -4.70 19.75 -15.30
N SER A 83 -3.71 20.18 -14.52
CA SER A 83 -2.42 20.61 -15.05
C SER A 83 -1.28 20.21 -14.12
N ILE A 84 -0.07 20.16 -14.69
CA ILE A 84 1.15 19.95 -13.91
C ILE A 84 1.33 21.03 -12.85
N ASP A 85 0.98 22.28 -13.14
CA ASP A 85 1.05 23.39 -12.20
C ASP A 85 0.06 23.24 -11.03
N ASN A 86 -1.14 22.73 -11.33
CA ASN A 86 -2.16 22.44 -10.34
C ASN A 86 -1.71 21.30 -9.41
N ALA A 87 -1.16 20.22 -9.97
CA ALA A 87 -0.61 19.10 -9.20
C ALA A 87 0.62 19.51 -8.37
N ARG A 88 1.48 20.40 -8.89
CA ARG A 88 2.60 20.97 -8.14
C ARG A 88 2.12 21.79 -6.96
N THR A 89 1.10 22.63 -7.17
CA THR A 89 0.51 23.45 -6.10
C THR A 89 -0.03 22.56 -4.98
N TYR A 90 -0.70 21.48 -5.35
CA TYR A 90 -1.19 20.48 -4.41
C TYR A 90 -0.06 19.83 -3.61
N LEU A 91 0.94 19.25 -4.30
CA LEU A 91 2.05 18.58 -3.63
C LEU A 91 2.88 19.54 -2.76
N LYS A 92 3.02 20.80 -3.17
CA LYS A 92 3.69 21.82 -2.35
C LYS A 92 2.93 22.09 -1.06
N GLY A 93 1.60 22.18 -1.12
CA GLY A 93 0.75 22.33 0.06
C GLY A 93 0.77 21.10 0.98
N GLU A 94 0.73 19.90 0.40
CA GLU A 94 0.76 18.64 1.14
C GLU A 94 2.09 18.38 1.84
N LEU A 95 3.20 18.58 1.14
CA LEU A 95 4.53 18.24 1.66
C LEU A 95 5.10 19.31 2.58
N GLY A 96 4.65 20.57 2.47
CA GLY A 96 5.10 21.66 3.32
C GLY A 96 6.63 21.75 3.42
N ASN A 97 7.16 21.67 4.63
CA ASN A 97 8.60 21.74 4.91
C ASN A 97 9.41 20.58 4.32
N TYR A 98 8.75 19.48 3.93
CA TYR A 98 9.40 18.33 3.32
C TYR A 98 9.40 18.38 1.78
N TYR A 99 8.88 19.45 1.17
CA TYR A 99 8.81 19.60 -0.29
C TYR A 99 10.21 19.61 -0.93
N ARG A 100 10.51 18.59 -1.75
CA ARG A 100 11.73 18.50 -2.57
C ARG A 100 11.41 18.88 -4.01
N LYS A 101 11.70 20.14 -4.38
CA LYS A 101 11.33 20.70 -5.68
C LYS A 101 11.80 19.82 -6.83
N GLU A 102 13.08 19.48 -6.87
CA GLU A 102 13.72 18.69 -7.92
C GLU A 102 13.08 17.31 -8.10
N PHE A 103 12.71 16.62 -7.01
CA PHE A 103 12.02 15.33 -7.08
C PHE A 103 10.58 15.46 -7.56
N VAL A 104 9.85 16.47 -7.07
CA VAL A 104 8.46 16.70 -7.48
C VAL A 104 8.39 17.11 -8.95
N GLU A 105 9.24 18.02 -9.41
CA GLU A 105 9.32 18.37 -10.85
C GLU A 105 9.66 17.14 -11.70
N ALA A 106 10.67 16.36 -11.28
CA ALA A 106 11.08 15.15 -11.98
C ALA A 106 9.96 14.11 -12.10
N TYR A 107 9.16 13.95 -11.04
CA TYR A 107 8.04 13.04 -10.99
C TYR A 107 6.85 13.52 -11.85
N LEU A 108 6.51 14.81 -11.76
CA LEU A 108 5.41 15.38 -12.54
C LEU A 108 5.73 15.44 -14.04
N ALA A 109 6.97 15.75 -14.40
CA ALA A 109 7.40 15.83 -15.80
C ALA A 109 7.41 14.45 -16.47
N ASP A 110 8.03 13.44 -15.85
CA ASP A 110 8.18 12.12 -16.46
C ASP A 110 7.01 11.17 -16.15
N GLY A 111 6.08 11.55 -15.27
CA GLY A 111 4.94 10.71 -14.87
C GLY A 111 4.06 10.25 -16.04
N PRO A 112 3.50 11.17 -16.85
CA PRO A 112 2.72 10.80 -18.03
C PRO A 112 3.54 10.00 -19.06
N GLU A 113 4.80 10.38 -19.31
CA GLU A 113 5.69 9.68 -20.25
C GLU A 113 5.94 8.24 -19.80
N ALA A 114 6.25 8.03 -18.51
CA ALA A 114 6.45 6.71 -17.93
C ALA A 114 5.23 5.79 -18.14
N LEU A 115 4.01 6.33 -18.02
CA LEU A 115 2.79 5.56 -18.28
C LEU A 115 2.54 5.28 -19.76
N ILE A 116 2.96 6.16 -20.66
CA ILE A 116 2.90 5.88 -22.09
C ILE A 116 3.83 4.72 -22.41
N GLU A 117 5.10 4.83 -22.01
CA GLU A 117 6.13 3.85 -22.36
C GLU A 117 5.87 2.48 -21.71
N ILE A 118 5.43 2.41 -20.44
CA ILE A 118 5.21 1.10 -19.80
C ILE A 118 4.06 0.31 -20.43
N GLN A 119 3.07 1.00 -20.98
CA GLN A 119 1.91 0.37 -21.63
C GLN A 119 2.20 0.04 -23.09
N LYS A 120 3.20 0.70 -23.70
CA LYS A 120 3.68 0.44 -25.05
C LYS A 120 4.32 -0.95 -25.10
N HIS A 121 3.96 -1.79 -26.07
CA HIS A 121 4.49 -3.15 -26.23
C HIS A 121 4.46 -4.03 -24.97
N SER A 122 3.45 -3.87 -24.11
CA SER A 122 3.24 -4.70 -22.93
C SER A 122 1.75 -4.98 -22.72
N GLU A 123 1.44 -5.86 -21.77
CA GLU A 123 0.09 -6.14 -21.27
C GLU A 123 -0.33 -5.16 -20.17
N VAL A 124 0.54 -4.28 -19.67
CA VAL A 124 0.22 -3.37 -18.56
C VAL A 124 -0.83 -2.34 -19.01
N ARG A 125 -1.97 -2.26 -18.33
CA ARG A 125 -3.05 -1.33 -18.66
C ARG A 125 -3.66 -0.75 -17.41
N PHE A 126 -3.94 0.56 -17.44
CA PHE A 126 -4.64 1.27 -16.38
C PHE A 126 -5.94 1.91 -16.88
N THR A 127 -6.91 2.03 -15.98
CA THR A 127 -8.18 2.75 -16.17
C THR A 127 -8.28 3.87 -15.15
N LEU A 128 -8.91 4.98 -15.52
CA LEU A 128 -9.16 6.09 -14.60
C LEU A 128 -9.97 5.62 -13.39
N ALA A 129 -9.49 5.89 -12.18
CA ALA A 129 -10.21 5.59 -10.97
C ALA A 129 -11.04 6.81 -10.55
N ALA A 130 -12.31 6.58 -10.21
CA ALA A 130 -13.16 7.58 -9.57
C ALA A 130 -12.77 7.72 -8.09
N ALA A 131 -11.57 8.23 -7.83
CA ALA A 131 -11.05 8.47 -6.49
C ALA A 131 -10.55 9.91 -6.40
N PRO A 132 -11.05 10.70 -5.42
CA PRO A 132 -10.49 12.01 -5.13
C PRO A 132 -9.09 11.90 -4.55
N ASP A 133 -8.33 12.99 -4.71
CA ASP A 133 -7.19 13.24 -3.85
C ASP A 133 -7.63 13.21 -2.38
N TYR A 134 -6.72 12.81 -1.49
CA TYR A 134 -7.06 12.58 -0.09
C TYR A 134 -7.42 13.88 0.64
N HIS A 135 -6.89 15.00 0.17
CA HIS A 135 -7.22 16.35 0.63
C HIS A 135 -7.72 17.21 -0.53
N SER A 136 -8.72 16.71 -1.28
CA SER A 136 -9.21 17.35 -2.52
C SER A 136 -9.75 18.78 -2.37
N SER A 137 -10.05 19.24 -1.15
CA SER A 137 -10.49 20.61 -0.87
C SER A 137 -9.34 21.62 -0.74
N ARG A 138 -8.08 21.17 -0.65
CA ARG A 138 -6.91 22.05 -0.57
C ARG A 138 -6.58 22.65 -1.94
N PRO A 139 -5.87 23.80 -1.98
CA PRO A 139 -5.40 24.38 -3.25
C PRO A 139 -4.66 23.35 -4.11
N GLY A 140 -5.08 23.21 -5.36
CA GLY A 140 -4.54 22.22 -6.29
C GLY A 140 -5.13 20.81 -6.20
N GLY A 141 -5.91 20.50 -5.16
CA GLY A 141 -6.53 19.20 -4.96
C GLY A 141 -7.63 18.90 -5.99
N MET A 142 -7.77 17.63 -6.37
CA MET A 142 -8.73 17.19 -7.37
C MET A 142 -9.74 16.19 -6.81
N ASN A 143 -11.01 16.34 -7.18
CA ASN A 143 -12.08 15.39 -6.79
C ASN A 143 -12.04 14.09 -7.60
N SER A 144 -11.32 14.07 -8.72
CA SER A 144 -11.05 12.88 -9.52
C SER A 144 -9.98 13.20 -10.56
N GLY A 145 -9.33 12.16 -11.11
CA GLY A 145 -8.54 12.31 -12.34
C GLY A 145 -7.05 12.00 -12.22
N ARG A 146 -6.52 11.93 -10.99
CA ARG A 146 -5.08 11.64 -10.76
C ARG A 146 -4.79 10.21 -10.33
N ALA A 147 -5.79 9.51 -9.82
CA ALA A 147 -5.69 8.10 -9.45
C ALA A 147 -6.12 7.19 -10.61
N LEU A 148 -5.35 6.14 -10.86
CA LEU A 148 -5.65 5.09 -11.82
C LEU A 148 -5.66 3.72 -11.13
N SER A 149 -6.47 2.81 -11.66
CA SER A 149 -6.51 1.40 -11.24
C SER A 149 -5.99 0.50 -12.37
N PRO A 150 -5.32 -0.62 -12.07
CA PRO A 150 -4.99 -1.63 -13.07
C PRO A 150 -6.29 -2.16 -13.71
N ALA A 151 -6.29 -2.28 -15.02
CA ALA A 151 -7.42 -2.87 -15.73
C ALA A 151 -7.55 -4.36 -15.33
N PRO A 152 -8.77 -4.87 -15.10
CA PRO A 152 -9.01 -6.29 -14.78
C PRO A 152 -8.29 -7.22 -15.77
N TYR A 153 -7.83 -8.37 -15.31
CA TYR A 153 -7.05 -9.31 -16.12
C TYR A 153 -7.57 -10.74 -16.00
N ASP A 154 -7.53 -11.49 -17.10
CA ASP A 154 -7.86 -12.90 -17.11
C ASP A 154 -6.60 -13.73 -16.84
N GLY A 155 -6.46 -14.22 -15.61
CA GLY A 155 -5.32 -15.00 -15.16
C GLY A 155 -5.06 -16.27 -15.98
N ARG A 156 -6.05 -16.79 -16.72
CA ARG A 156 -5.87 -17.95 -17.61
C ARG A 156 -4.79 -17.71 -18.67
N LEU A 157 -4.56 -16.45 -19.05
CA LEU A 157 -3.56 -16.06 -20.04
C LEU A 157 -2.10 -16.21 -19.55
N LEU A 158 -1.89 -16.50 -18.26
CA LEU A 158 -0.58 -16.75 -17.68
C LEU A 158 -0.11 -18.19 -17.85
N ASP A 159 -0.99 -19.10 -18.24
CA ASP A 159 -0.68 -20.53 -18.41
C ASP A 159 0.07 -21.10 -17.17
N LYS A 160 1.29 -21.60 -17.35
CA LYS A 160 2.14 -22.15 -16.29
C LYS A 160 2.59 -21.14 -15.24
N ASP A 161 2.58 -19.85 -15.56
CA ASP A 161 3.00 -18.79 -14.65
C ASP A 161 1.84 -18.27 -13.78
N PHE A 162 0.64 -18.86 -13.86
CA PHE A 162 -0.53 -18.46 -13.07
C PHE A 162 -0.22 -18.42 -11.56
N ASP A 163 0.49 -19.44 -11.07
CA ASP A 163 0.80 -19.58 -9.65
C ASP A 163 1.99 -18.73 -9.18
N LEU A 164 2.69 -18.06 -10.10
CA LEU A 164 3.70 -17.07 -9.73
C LEU A 164 3.07 -15.79 -9.16
N VAL A 165 1.79 -15.50 -9.43
CA VAL A 165 1.17 -14.30 -8.87
C VAL A 165 0.92 -14.49 -7.37
N GLY A 166 1.42 -13.55 -6.57
CA GLY A 166 1.20 -13.49 -5.11
C GLY A 166 -0.26 -13.62 -4.71
N ASP A 167 -0.49 -14.14 -3.50
CA ASP A 167 -1.86 -14.33 -3.02
C ASP A 167 -2.51 -13.00 -2.64
N PRO A 168 -3.78 -12.76 -3.03
CA PRO A 168 -4.49 -11.55 -2.62
C PRO A 168 -4.78 -11.59 -1.11
N ILE A 169 -4.73 -10.43 -0.47
CA ILE A 169 -5.06 -10.30 0.97
C ILE A 169 -6.56 -10.49 1.24
N ARG A 170 -7.42 -10.28 0.23
CA ARG A 170 -8.87 -10.34 0.35
C ARG A 170 -9.48 -11.17 -0.78
N VAL A 171 -10.12 -12.26 -0.40
CA VAL A 171 -10.94 -13.11 -1.26
C VAL A 171 -12.21 -13.50 -0.53
N VAL A 172 -13.26 -13.77 -1.29
CA VAL A 172 -14.42 -14.50 -0.77
C VAL A 172 -14.39 -15.93 -1.30
N LEU A 173 -15.18 -16.81 -0.67
CA LEU A 173 -15.34 -18.20 -1.09
C LEU A 173 -14.01 -18.97 -1.23
N GLY A 174 -12.98 -18.58 -0.47
CA GLY A 174 -11.67 -19.26 -0.47
C GLY A 174 -10.80 -18.99 -1.70
N GLY A 175 -11.12 -18.00 -2.54
CA GLY A 175 -10.24 -17.64 -3.66
C GLY A 175 -10.84 -16.77 -4.76
N MET A 176 -12.06 -16.25 -4.60
CA MET A 176 -12.67 -15.34 -5.55
C MET A 176 -12.33 -13.88 -5.20
N MET A 177 -11.73 -13.17 -6.14
CA MET A 177 -11.43 -11.74 -5.99
C MET A 177 -12.66 -10.90 -6.34
N ILE A 178 -12.94 -9.91 -5.50
CA ILE A 178 -14.01 -8.92 -5.71
C ILE A 178 -13.38 -7.54 -5.67
N SER A 179 -13.68 -6.71 -6.67
CA SER A 179 -13.19 -5.32 -6.71
C SER A 179 -13.98 -4.42 -5.74
N SER A 180 -13.39 -3.28 -5.35
CA SER A 180 -14.05 -2.31 -4.47
C SER A 180 -15.44 -1.90 -4.92
N GLY A 181 -15.64 -1.73 -6.24
CA GLY A 181 -16.93 -1.37 -6.83
C GLY A 181 -17.99 -2.47 -6.78
N GLU A 182 -17.62 -3.72 -6.49
CA GLU A 182 -18.53 -4.87 -6.53
C GLU A 182 -19.04 -5.30 -5.16
N VAL A 183 -18.39 -4.89 -4.06
CA VAL A 183 -18.75 -5.39 -2.72
C VAL A 183 -20.18 -5.05 -2.33
N GLY A 184 -20.70 -3.87 -2.70
CA GLY A 184 -22.10 -3.55 -2.44
C GLY A 184 -23.08 -4.56 -3.06
N ARG A 185 -22.77 -5.05 -4.28
CA ARG A 185 -23.56 -6.09 -4.97
C ARG A 185 -23.40 -7.46 -4.32
N PHE A 186 -22.21 -7.80 -3.81
CA PHE A 186 -21.98 -9.07 -3.13
C PHE A 186 -22.54 -9.12 -1.71
N LEU A 187 -22.55 -8.01 -0.99
CA LEU A 187 -23.19 -7.91 0.32
C LEU A 187 -24.72 -7.92 0.23
N ASN A 188 -25.28 -7.41 -0.88
CA ASN A 188 -26.71 -7.32 -1.12
C ASN A 188 -27.12 -7.90 -2.49
N PRO A 189 -26.90 -9.21 -2.73
CA PRO A 189 -27.06 -9.82 -4.05
C PRO A 189 -28.48 -9.73 -4.59
N PHE A 190 -29.49 -9.78 -3.72
CA PHE A 190 -30.91 -9.76 -4.09
C PHE A 190 -31.53 -8.36 -4.15
N LYS A 191 -30.72 -7.29 -4.02
CA LYS A 191 -31.24 -5.91 -4.03
C LYS A 191 -31.86 -5.52 -5.40
N SER A 192 -31.36 -6.10 -6.49
CA SER A 192 -31.90 -5.88 -7.84
C SER A 192 -31.62 -7.07 -8.75
N GLY A 193 -32.43 -7.26 -9.79
CA GLY A 193 -32.22 -8.33 -10.78
C GLY A 193 -30.83 -8.30 -11.43
N ASP A 194 -30.31 -7.10 -11.71
CA ASP A 194 -28.95 -6.90 -12.24
C ASP A 194 -27.86 -7.32 -11.24
N SER A 195 -28.05 -7.03 -9.95
CA SER A 195 -27.11 -7.46 -8.90
C SER A 195 -27.09 -8.99 -8.82
N THR A 196 -28.27 -9.63 -8.81
CA THR A 196 -28.41 -11.09 -8.79
C THR A 196 -27.74 -11.72 -10.01
N LYS A 197 -28.05 -11.24 -11.22
CA LYS A 197 -27.47 -11.75 -12.47
C LYS A 197 -25.95 -11.61 -12.49
N HIS A 198 -25.43 -10.47 -12.04
CA HIS A 198 -23.99 -10.24 -11.96
C HIS A 198 -23.31 -11.22 -11.02
N VAL A 199 -23.83 -11.38 -9.80
CA VAL A 199 -23.29 -12.31 -8.79
C VAL A 199 -23.35 -13.75 -9.29
N LEU A 200 -24.48 -14.21 -9.83
CA LEU A 200 -24.60 -15.58 -10.38
C LEU A 200 -23.61 -15.85 -11.50
N ARG A 201 -23.39 -14.89 -12.41
CA ARG A 201 -22.38 -15.01 -13.47
C ARG A 201 -20.97 -15.13 -12.90
N ARG A 202 -20.61 -14.29 -11.93
CA ARG A 202 -19.30 -14.33 -11.26
C ARG A 202 -19.09 -15.68 -10.55
N LEU A 203 -20.12 -16.18 -9.86
CA LEU A 203 -20.08 -17.49 -9.19
C LEU A 203 -19.93 -18.65 -10.18
N GLY A 204 -20.69 -18.64 -11.28
CA GLY A 204 -20.59 -19.68 -12.31
C GLY A 204 -19.19 -19.74 -12.93
N ARG A 205 -18.61 -18.58 -13.25
CA ARG A 205 -17.22 -18.50 -13.72
C ARG A 205 -16.24 -19.02 -12.66
N TYR A 206 -16.39 -18.57 -11.42
CA TYR A 206 -15.52 -19.00 -10.32
C TYR A 206 -15.54 -20.52 -10.11
N ILE A 207 -16.72 -21.15 -10.12
CA ILE A 207 -16.86 -22.61 -10.03
C ILE A 207 -16.12 -23.28 -11.19
N GLY A 208 -16.30 -22.78 -12.42
CA GLY A 208 -15.56 -23.27 -13.59
C GLY A 208 -14.05 -23.16 -13.44
N ASP A 209 -13.57 -22.02 -12.96
CA ASP A 209 -12.14 -21.77 -12.71
C ASP A 209 -11.58 -22.74 -11.67
N ARG A 210 -12.31 -22.98 -10.57
CA ARG A 210 -11.85 -23.85 -9.48
C ARG A 210 -11.68 -25.32 -9.86
N MET A 211 -12.26 -25.76 -10.97
CA MET A 211 -12.01 -27.10 -11.51
C MET A 211 -10.60 -27.27 -12.09
N ARG A 212 -9.94 -26.18 -12.50
CA ARG A 212 -8.62 -26.21 -13.18
C ARG A 212 -7.54 -25.41 -12.46
N TYR A 213 -7.93 -24.40 -11.72
CA TYR A 213 -7.03 -23.46 -11.06
C TYR A 213 -7.24 -23.47 -9.54
N ARG A 214 -6.15 -23.22 -8.81
CA ARG A 214 -6.13 -23.09 -7.33
C ARG A 214 -7.07 -22.01 -6.78
N ARG A 215 -7.40 -20.99 -7.58
CA ARG A 215 -8.25 -19.85 -7.23
C ARG A 215 -8.96 -19.31 -8.46
N GLY A 216 -9.86 -18.34 -8.29
CA GLY A 216 -10.54 -17.70 -9.42
C GLY A 216 -9.55 -17.00 -10.33
N THR A 217 -9.82 -16.94 -11.64
CA THR A 217 -8.89 -16.34 -12.61
C THR A 217 -9.22 -14.90 -12.96
N GLU A 218 -10.31 -14.34 -12.44
CA GLU A 218 -10.64 -12.93 -12.59
C GLU A 218 -9.82 -12.07 -11.66
N PHE A 219 -8.64 -11.67 -12.11
CA PHE A 219 -7.74 -10.83 -11.34
C PHE A 219 -8.15 -9.36 -11.45
N SER A 220 -8.03 -8.68 -10.32
CA SER A 220 -8.24 -7.23 -10.19
C SER A 220 -7.14 -6.62 -9.32
N GLY A 221 -7.03 -5.30 -9.35
CA GLY A 221 -6.08 -4.53 -8.55
C GLY A 221 -4.64 -5.00 -8.70
N GLY A 222 -3.94 -5.19 -7.58
CA GLY A 222 -2.53 -5.58 -7.55
C GLY A 222 -2.24 -6.90 -8.25
N ASN A 223 -3.10 -7.91 -8.10
CA ASN A 223 -2.94 -9.19 -8.80
C ASN A 223 -3.05 -9.03 -10.33
N ALA A 224 -3.96 -8.19 -10.81
CA ALA A 224 -4.07 -7.90 -12.24
C ALA A 224 -2.81 -7.19 -12.76
N LEU A 225 -2.26 -6.25 -11.98
CA LEU A 225 -1.03 -5.55 -12.34
C LEU A 225 0.15 -6.52 -12.44
N ILE A 226 0.35 -7.37 -11.43
CA ILE A 226 1.45 -8.35 -11.41
C ILE A 226 1.30 -9.39 -12.53
N ALA A 227 0.08 -9.87 -12.80
CA ALA A 227 -0.17 -10.77 -13.93
C ALA A 227 0.22 -10.14 -15.27
N ARG A 228 -0.16 -8.88 -15.50
CA ARG A 228 0.21 -8.13 -16.71
C ARG A 228 1.73 -7.96 -16.82
N PHE A 229 2.43 -7.70 -15.73
CA PHE A 229 3.90 -7.67 -15.72
C PHE A 229 4.50 -9.02 -16.09
N ILE A 230 4.08 -10.10 -15.44
CA ILE A 230 4.58 -11.46 -15.73
C ILE A 230 4.41 -11.79 -17.20
N LYS A 231 3.20 -11.59 -17.76
CA LYS A 231 2.95 -11.87 -19.17
C LYS A 231 3.87 -11.07 -20.10
N SER A 232 4.02 -9.77 -19.84
CA SER A 232 4.89 -8.89 -20.63
C SER A 232 6.37 -9.31 -20.56
N LEU A 233 6.87 -9.58 -19.35
CA LEU A 233 8.27 -9.95 -19.15
C LEU A 233 8.59 -11.30 -19.80
N ARG A 234 7.65 -12.26 -19.77
CA ARG A 234 7.81 -13.53 -20.49
C ARG A 234 7.81 -13.36 -22.00
N GLN A 235 6.97 -12.48 -22.55
CA GLN A 235 6.99 -12.13 -23.98
C GLN A 235 8.33 -11.51 -24.40
N LEU A 236 8.97 -10.77 -23.49
CA LEU A 236 10.31 -10.18 -23.68
C LEU A 236 11.46 -11.09 -23.23
N GLN A 237 11.17 -12.37 -22.92
CA GLN A 237 12.17 -13.38 -22.54
C GLN A 237 13.04 -12.99 -21.32
N VAL A 238 12.48 -12.22 -20.39
CA VAL A 238 13.17 -11.85 -19.14
C VAL A 238 13.26 -13.05 -18.20
N ASP A 239 14.44 -13.25 -17.62
CA ASP A 239 14.67 -14.28 -16.61
C ASP A 239 14.11 -13.85 -15.26
N ILE A 240 13.41 -14.77 -14.60
CA ILE A 240 12.79 -14.54 -13.30
C ILE A 240 13.18 -15.68 -12.39
N TRP A 241 13.92 -15.38 -11.32
CA TRP A 241 14.30 -16.33 -10.28
C TRP A 241 13.49 -16.04 -9.01
N THR A 242 12.63 -16.98 -8.63
CA THR A 242 11.90 -16.95 -7.35
C THR A 242 12.63 -17.79 -6.30
N SER A 243 12.28 -17.63 -5.03
CA SER A 243 13.00 -18.25 -3.91
C SER A 243 14.51 -17.92 -3.95
N ALA A 244 14.85 -16.73 -4.46
CA ALA A 244 16.20 -16.33 -4.81
C ALA A 244 16.58 -15.00 -4.14
N PRO A 245 16.76 -14.95 -2.81
CA PRO A 245 17.13 -13.72 -2.13
C PRO A 245 18.52 -13.24 -2.54
N ALA A 246 18.66 -11.94 -2.78
CA ALA A 246 19.95 -11.28 -2.85
C ALA A 246 20.54 -11.15 -1.44
N THR A 247 21.81 -11.52 -1.29
CA THR A 247 22.52 -11.54 0.00
C THR A 247 23.64 -10.51 0.09
N GLY A 248 24.05 -9.93 -1.04
CA GLY A 248 25.07 -8.89 -1.09
C GLY A 248 25.23 -8.32 -2.50
N LEU A 249 25.95 -7.20 -2.56
CA LEU A 249 26.36 -6.55 -3.81
C LEU A 249 27.84 -6.85 -4.09
N ILE A 250 28.20 -6.97 -5.36
CA ILE A 250 29.58 -7.18 -5.79
C ILE A 250 30.11 -5.84 -6.29
N ILE A 251 31.19 -5.37 -5.67
CA ILE A 251 31.77 -4.05 -5.91
C ILE A 251 33.18 -4.25 -6.50
N ASP A 252 33.45 -3.60 -7.63
CA ASP A 252 34.76 -3.56 -8.25
C ASP A 252 35.15 -2.09 -8.49
N GLN A 253 36.33 -1.69 -8.00
CA GLN A 253 36.83 -0.31 -8.08
C GLN A 253 35.82 0.77 -7.69
N GLY A 254 34.96 0.49 -6.69
CA GLY A 254 33.93 1.42 -6.20
C GLY A 254 32.63 1.44 -7.02
N LYS A 255 32.51 0.63 -8.07
CA LYS A 255 31.29 0.43 -8.87
C LYS A 255 30.59 -0.86 -8.45
N VAL A 256 29.26 -0.82 -8.31
CA VAL A 256 28.45 -2.04 -8.19
C VAL A 256 28.35 -2.70 -9.56
N VAL A 257 28.94 -3.89 -9.70
CA VAL A 257 29.03 -4.64 -10.95
C VAL A 257 28.20 -5.92 -10.96
N GLY A 258 27.47 -6.20 -9.87
CA GLY A 258 26.66 -7.39 -9.74
C GLY A 258 26.11 -7.60 -8.34
N ALA A 259 25.51 -8.77 -8.12
CA ALA A 259 24.95 -9.18 -6.84
C ALA A 259 25.19 -10.67 -6.58
N VAL A 260 25.20 -11.05 -5.30
CA VAL A 260 25.21 -12.46 -4.87
C VAL A 260 23.77 -12.87 -4.59
N ILE A 261 23.28 -13.86 -5.34
CA ILE A 261 21.90 -14.37 -5.26
C ILE A 261 21.91 -15.81 -4.77
N ARG A 262 21.23 -16.09 -3.65
CA ARG A 262 21.10 -17.46 -3.13
C ARG A 262 20.04 -18.20 -3.95
N LYS A 263 20.41 -19.18 -4.78
CA LYS A 263 19.47 -19.96 -5.60
C LYS A 263 19.74 -21.45 -5.44
N ASP A 264 18.69 -22.23 -5.20
CA ASP A 264 18.76 -23.69 -5.02
C ASP A 264 19.82 -24.10 -3.97
N GLY A 265 19.91 -23.32 -2.88
CA GLY A 265 20.87 -23.55 -1.79
C GLY A 265 22.32 -23.11 -2.07
N ARG A 266 22.63 -22.54 -3.25
CA ARG A 266 23.97 -22.08 -3.65
C ARG A 266 24.03 -20.56 -3.82
N ASP A 267 25.18 -19.97 -3.53
CA ASP A 267 25.46 -18.57 -3.87
C ASP A 267 25.85 -18.46 -5.35
N MET A 268 25.06 -17.68 -6.09
CA MET A 268 25.28 -17.37 -7.50
C MET A 268 25.81 -15.94 -7.60
N ARG A 269 26.99 -15.76 -8.19
CA ARG A 269 27.56 -14.46 -8.54
C ARG A 269 26.98 -14.03 -9.88
N VAL A 270 26.10 -13.03 -9.86
CA VAL A 270 25.43 -12.54 -11.06
C VAL A 270 26.00 -11.17 -11.45
N ARG A 271 26.55 -11.07 -12.65
CA ARG A 271 27.06 -9.81 -13.21
C ARG A 271 25.91 -8.93 -13.69
N ALA A 272 26.02 -7.63 -13.45
CA ALA A 272 25.11 -6.60 -13.95
C ALA A 272 25.93 -5.51 -14.66
N THR A 273 25.94 -5.49 -15.99
CA THR A 273 26.81 -4.59 -16.78
C THR A 273 26.50 -3.11 -16.53
N HIS A 274 25.22 -2.76 -16.43
CA HIS A 274 24.75 -1.37 -16.27
C HIS A 274 24.20 -1.07 -14.88
N GLY A 275 24.05 -2.08 -14.02
CA GLY A 275 23.80 -1.89 -12.60
C GLY A 275 22.68 -2.74 -12.01
N VAL A 276 22.51 -2.57 -10.71
CA VAL A 276 21.55 -3.30 -9.87
C VAL A 276 20.47 -2.33 -9.36
N VAL A 277 19.20 -2.71 -9.50
CA VAL A 277 18.06 -1.94 -9.00
C VAL A 277 17.48 -2.63 -7.76
N LEU A 278 17.55 -1.96 -6.62
CA LEU A 278 16.94 -2.36 -5.35
C LEU A 278 15.47 -1.93 -5.31
N ALA A 279 14.55 -2.89 -5.25
CA ALA A 279 13.10 -2.66 -5.18
C ALA A 279 12.42 -3.69 -4.25
N THR A 280 13.03 -3.94 -3.10
CA THR A 280 12.70 -5.03 -2.16
C THR A 280 11.54 -4.73 -1.22
N GLY A 281 11.06 -3.49 -1.17
CA GLY A 281 9.79 -3.13 -0.53
C GLY A 281 9.90 -2.47 0.83
N GLY A 282 11.10 -2.01 1.20
CA GLY A 282 11.37 -1.32 2.46
C GLY A 282 11.45 -2.27 3.65
N PHE A 283 11.21 -1.75 4.86
CA PHE A 283 11.45 -2.48 6.12
C PHE A 283 10.23 -2.67 7.06
N PRO A 284 8.98 -2.77 6.57
CA PRO A 284 7.81 -2.80 7.44
C PRO A 284 7.76 -3.99 8.44
N HIS A 285 8.51 -5.07 8.19
CA HIS A 285 8.61 -6.24 9.09
C HIS A 285 9.97 -6.38 9.80
N ASP A 286 10.88 -5.43 9.65
CA ASP A 286 12.17 -5.46 10.35
C ASP A 286 12.10 -4.67 11.66
N ALA A 287 12.14 -5.36 12.81
CA ALA A 287 12.03 -4.73 14.12
C ALA A 287 13.19 -3.76 14.41
N GLY A 288 14.41 -4.06 13.94
CA GLY A 288 15.59 -3.23 14.17
C GLY A 288 15.51 -1.91 13.42
N LEU A 289 15.23 -1.97 12.11
CA LEU A 289 15.05 -0.78 11.27
C LEU A 289 13.81 0.03 11.69
N ARG A 290 12.71 -0.61 12.11
CA ARG A 290 11.57 0.12 12.68
C ARG A 290 11.97 0.90 13.93
N SER A 291 12.66 0.24 14.87
CA SER A 291 13.14 0.88 16.10
C SER A 291 14.09 2.05 15.78
N ALA A 292 14.97 1.89 14.79
CA ALA A 292 15.96 2.90 14.44
C ALA A 292 15.40 4.08 13.63
N LEU A 293 14.42 3.83 12.74
CA LEU A 293 14.01 4.79 11.71
C LEU A 293 12.59 5.32 11.88
N SER A 294 11.73 4.69 12.68
CA SER A 294 10.32 5.13 12.79
C SER A 294 10.10 6.34 13.70
N GLY A 295 11.12 6.77 14.47
CA GLY A 295 11.02 7.92 15.38
C GLY A 295 9.84 7.77 16.33
N ASP A 296 9.02 8.81 16.46
CA ASP A 296 7.80 8.82 17.27
C ASP A 296 6.68 7.92 16.71
N HIS A 297 6.83 7.42 15.49
CA HIS A 297 5.85 6.57 14.80
C HIS A 297 6.07 5.06 15.04
N GLN A 298 6.48 4.69 16.25
CA GLN A 298 6.74 3.28 16.62
C GLN A 298 5.48 2.43 16.51
N HIS A 299 5.59 1.27 15.89
CA HIS A 299 4.47 0.36 15.62
C HIS A 299 4.92 -1.09 15.50
N ASP A 300 3.98 -2.02 15.67
CA ASP A 300 4.25 -3.45 15.68
C ASP A 300 3.59 -4.20 14.51
N GLN A 301 2.61 -3.56 13.85
CA GLN A 301 1.75 -4.20 12.85
C GLN A 301 2.05 -3.70 11.43
N SER A 302 1.93 -4.61 10.47
CA SER A 302 2.02 -4.25 9.06
C SER A 302 1.03 -5.06 8.22
N LEU A 303 0.56 -4.46 7.12
CA LEU A 303 -0.17 -5.11 6.04
C LEU A 303 0.68 -5.28 4.78
N ALA A 304 1.94 -4.87 4.82
CA ALA A 304 2.90 -5.19 3.78
C ALA A 304 3.18 -6.69 3.76
N HIS A 305 3.70 -7.19 2.64
CA HIS A 305 4.09 -8.59 2.53
C HIS A 305 5.11 -8.96 3.62
N ALA A 306 4.96 -10.13 4.24
CA ALA A 306 5.78 -10.56 5.37
C ALA A 306 7.29 -10.56 5.07
N ASP A 307 7.63 -10.79 3.80
CA ASP A 307 9.00 -10.77 3.32
C ASP A 307 9.57 -9.34 3.18
N ALA A 308 8.83 -8.26 3.40
CA ALA A 308 9.42 -6.90 3.33
C ALA A 308 10.22 -6.58 4.62
N THR A 309 11.47 -7.06 4.69
CA THR A 309 12.37 -7.05 5.87
C THR A 309 13.58 -6.13 5.74
N GLY A 310 13.58 -5.21 4.78
CA GLY A 310 14.63 -4.21 4.61
C GLY A 310 15.94 -4.73 4.03
N ASP A 311 15.94 -5.90 3.39
CA ASP A 311 17.17 -6.54 2.89
C ASP A 311 17.88 -5.67 1.84
N GLY A 312 17.13 -5.08 0.90
CA GLY A 312 17.67 -4.15 -0.10
C GLY A 312 18.30 -2.91 0.53
N ILE A 313 17.66 -2.33 1.55
CA ILE A 313 18.22 -1.20 2.30
C ILE A 313 19.53 -1.62 2.98
N LYS A 314 19.56 -2.78 3.66
CA LYS A 314 20.76 -3.26 4.36
C LYS A 314 21.94 -3.48 3.41
N ILE A 315 21.74 -4.14 2.27
CA ILE A 315 22.83 -4.34 1.30
C ILE A 315 23.24 -3.03 0.61
N GLY A 316 22.30 -2.09 0.41
CA GLY A 316 22.60 -0.75 -0.07
C GLY A 316 23.46 0.06 0.90
N LEU A 317 23.18 -0.02 2.20
CA LEU A 317 24.01 0.57 3.26
C LEU A 317 25.41 -0.07 3.30
N GLN A 318 25.50 -1.40 3.15
CA GLN A 318 26.78 -2.11 3.09
C GLN A 318 27.62 -1.68 1.88
N ALA A 319 27.00 -1.28 0.78
CA ALA A 319 27.68 -0.73 -0.39
C ALA A 319 28.07 0.76 -0.25
N GLY A 320 27.84 1.38 0.91
CA GLY A 320 28.18 2.77 1.20
C GLY A 320 27.02 3.76 1.02
N GLY A 321 25.81 3.28 0.73
CA GLY A 321 24.62 4.13 0.68
C GLY A 321 24.28 4.72 2.04
N LYS A 322 23.62 5.88 2.06
CA LYS A 322 23.07 6.48 3.29
C LYS A 322 21.55 6.38 3.33
N ILE A 323 20.98 6.47 4.53
CA ILE A 323 19.54 6.68 4.72
C ILE A 323 19.21 8.16 4.59
N ASP A 324 18.09 8.47 3.93
CA ASP A 324 17.48 9.80 3.95
C ASP A 324 16.26 9.80 4.89
N ASN A 325 16.46 10.34 6.10
CA ASN A 325 15.50 10.35 7.20
C ASN A 325 14.68 11.64 7.29
N GLU A 326 14.83 12.59 6.36
CA GLU A 326 14.12 13.87 6.42
C GLU A 326 12.66 13.72 5.93
N VAL A 327 11.84 13.00 6.68
CA VAL A 327 10.45 12.70 6.32
C VAL A 327 9.49 13.19 7.41
N ALA A 328 8.26 13.53 7.02
CA ALA A 328 7.17 13.78 7.96
C ALA A 328 6.82 12.53 8.78
N SER A 329 6.95 11.36 8.15
CA SER A 329 6.71 10.06 8.76
C SER A 329 7.51 8.98 8.04
N ALA A 330 8.07 8.04 8.80
CA ALA A 330 8.82 6.92 8.22
C ALA A 330 7.95 5.85 7.57
N GLY A 331 6.63 5.89 7.79
CA GLY A 331 5.69 4.89 7.31
C GLY A 331 4.44 5.50 6.68
N PHE A 332 3.81 4.68 5.83
CA PHE A 332 2.49 4.95 5.30
C PHE A 332 1.45 4.16 6.08
N TRP A 333 0.73 4.85 6.96
CA TRP A 333 -0.11 4.22 7.97
C TRP A 333 -1.51 3.87 7.50
N THR A 334 -2.13 2.91 8.19
CA THR A 334 -3.55 2.63 8.15
C THR A 334 -4.02 2.02 9.48
N PRO A 335 -5.23 2.31 9.96
CA PRO A 335 -5.76 1.67 11.15
C PRO A 335 -6.11 0.21 10.85
N VAL A 336 -5.81 -0.67 11.80
CA VAL A 336 -6.18 -2.09 11.73
C VAL A 336 -6.79 -2.56 13.04
N SER A 337 -7.61 -3.60 12.96
CA SER A 337 -8.04 -4.35 14.14
C SER A 337 -7.36 -5.71 14.17
N LEU A 338 -7.29 -6.33 15.34
CA LEU A 338 -6.60 -7.61 15.53
C LEU A 338 -7.58 -8.68 16.00
N LEU A 339 -7.80 -9.70 15.17
CA LEU A 339 -8.66 -10.84 15.52
C LEU A 339 -7.80 -12.02 15.95
N ARG A 340 -8.06 -12.55 17.15
CA ARG A 340 -7.47 -13.81 17.59
C ARG A 340 -8.30 -14.98 17.03
N GLU A 341 -7.70 -15.76 16.15
CA GLU A 341 -8.36 -16.93 15.56
C GLU A 341 -8.33 -18.14 16.50
N LYS A 342 -9.16 -19.14 16.18
CA LYS A 342 -9.08 -20.47 16.80
C LYS A 342 -7.68 -21.05 16.51
N GLY A 343 -6.95 -21.41 17.57
CA GLY A 343 -5.54 -21.83 17.48
C GLY A 343 -4.52 -20.76 17.89
N GLY A 344 -4.97 -19.56 18.29
CA GLY A 344 -4.12 -18.55 18.93
C GLY A 344 -3.42 -17.59 17.97
N ARG A 345 -3.44 -17.87 16.66
CA ARG A 345 -2.92 -16.99 15.61
C ARG A 345 -3.64 -15.63 15.63
N MET A 346 -2.87 -14.56 15.59
CA MET A 346 -3.41 -13.21 15.41
C MET A 346 -3.55 -12.89 13.92
N GLN A 347 -4.74 -12.49 13.51
CA GLN A 347 -5.04 -12.00 12.19
C GLN A 347 -5.11 -10.47 12.23
N THR A 348 -4.29 -9.81 11.42
CA THR A 348 -4.41 -8.38 11.17
C THR A 348 -5.55 -8.14 10.19
N VAL A 349 -6.54 -7.39 10.62
CA VAL A 349 -7.75 -7.10 9.85
C VAL A 349 -7.62 -5.71 9.26
N PRO A 350 -7.36 -5.59 7.95
CA PRO A 350 -7.30 -4.29 7.30
C PRO A 350 -8.67 -3.61 7.33
N TYR A 351 -8.68 -2.33 7.68
CA TYR A 351 -9.88 -1.50 7.66
C TYR A 351 -10.15 -0.95 6.24
N GLY A 352 -11.39 -0.56 5.92
CA GLY A 352 -11.69 0.16 4.65
C GLY A 352 -12.90 -0.30 3.83
N TRP A 353 -13.64 -1.34 4.25
CA TRP A 353 -14.84 -1.81 3.52
C TRP A 353 -16.12 -1.63 4.31
N LEU A 354 -16.06 -1.85 5.63
CA LEU A 354 -17.18 -1.77 6.58
C LEU A 354 -16.99 -0.61 7.58
N ASP A 355 -16.41 0.47 7.06
CA ASP A 355 -16.68 1.86 7.40
C ASP A 355 -16.32 2.50 8.75
N ARG A 356 -15.46 3.52 8.65
CA ARG A 356 -15.12 4.51 9.69
C ARG A 356 -15.70 5.88 9.38
N GLY A 357 -15.91 6.16 8.09
CA GLY A 357 -16.53 7.41 7.62
C GLY A 357 -18.06 7.36 7.53
N ARG A 358 -18.69 6.20 7.75
CA ARG A 358 -20.17 6.09 7.68
C ARG A 358 -20.84 6.68 8.91
N PRO A 359 -22.11 7.06 8.80
CA PRO A 359 -22.86 7.63 9.90
C PRO A 359 -23.12 6.59 10.99
N GLY A 360 -22.82 6.94 12.26
CA GLY A 360 -23.09 6.11 13.44
C GLY A 360 -21.87 5.42 14.07
N VAL A 361 -20.65 5.88 13.76
CA VAL A 361 -19.40 5.43 14.40
C VAL A 361 -18.48 6.61 14.65
N ILE A 362 -17.76 6.61 15.78
CA ILE A 362 -16.75 7.63 16.12
C ILE A 362 -15.45 6.99 16.64
N ALA A 363 -14.33 7.70 16.51
CA ALA A 363 -13.03 7.30 17.06
C ALA A 363 -12.84 7.99 18.41
N VAL A 364 -12.52 7.21 19.44
CA VAL A 364 -12.34 7.70 20.80
C VAL A 364 -10.96 7.31 21.33
N GLY A 365 -10.23 8.33 21.79
CA GLY A 365 -8.89 8.21 22.37
C GLY A 365 -8.88 7.74 23.82
N PRO A 366 -7.69 7.66 24.45
CA PRO A 366 -7.52 7.20 25.83
C PRO A 366 -8.17 8.11 26.88
N ASP A 367 -8.46 9.37 26.54
CA ASP A 367 -9.16 10.35 27.37
C ASP A 367 -10.70 10.28 27.25
N ALA A 368 -11.21 9.26 26.55
CA ALA A 368 -12.62 9.07 26.24
C ALA A 368 -13.25 10.17 25.36
N ARG A 369 -12.44 10.94 24.61
CA ARG A 369 -12.88 11.97 23.67
C ARG A 369 -12.58 11.62 22.22
N ARG A 370 -13.30 12.27 21.31
CA ARG A 370 -12.95 12.27 19.88
C ARG A 370 -11.66 13.05 19.67
N PHE A 371 -10.83 12.59 18.74
CA PHE A 371 -9.55 13.23 18.42
C PHE A 371 -9.34 13.47 16.91
N VAL A 372 -10.24 12.98 16.05
CA VAL A 372 -10.07 13.05 14.60
C VAL A 372 -11.39 13.03 13.85
N ASN A 373 -11.40 13.59 12.64
CA ASN A 373 -12.43 13.34 11.64
C ASN A 373 -12.31 11.89 11.13
N GLU A 374 -13.24 11.02 11.48
CA GLU A 374 -13.19 9.59 11.14
C GLU A 374 -13.40 9.30 9.65
N SER A 375 -13.84 10.31 8.88
CA SER A 375 -13.98 10.27 7.43
C SER A 375 -12.72 10.72 6.68
N ASN A 376 -11.68 11.26 7.35
CA ASN A 376 -10.42 11.65 6.72
C ASN A 376 -9.63 10.46 6.15
N PRO A 377 -8.56 10.66 5.37
CA PRO A 377 -7.70 9.58 4.92
C PRO A 377 -7.23 8.65 6.05
N TYR A 378 -7.01 7.38 5.74
CA TYR A 378 -6.63 6.38 6.75
C TYR A 378 -5.25 6.68 7.37
N HIS A 379 -4.38 7.31 6.59
CA HIS A 379 -3.08 7.79 7.02
C HIS A 379 -3.24 8.85 8.12
N ASP A 380 -4.03 9.88 7.87
CA ASP A 380 -4.31 10.99 8.78
C ASP A 380 -4.89 10.54 10.12
N ILE A 381 -5.73 9.51 10.11
CA ILE A 381 -6.27 8.96 11.36
C ILE A 381 -5.15 8.42 12.23
N CYS A 382 -4.18 7.73 11.65
CA CYS A 382 -3.02 7.26 12.41
C CYS A 382 -2.10 8.42 12.78
N MET A 383 -1.89 9.40 11.91
CA MET A 383 -1.09 10.60 12.24
C MET A 383 -1.69 11.37 13.43
N ALA A 384 -3.00 11.62 13.44
CA ALA A 384 -3.68 12.23 14.57
C ALA A 384 -3.53 11.38 15.85
N MET A 385 -3.56 10.06 15.72
CA MET A 385 -3.29 9.12 16.81
C MET A 385 -1.84 9.27 17.33
N PHE A 386 -0.85 9.51 16.45
CA PHE A 386 0.57 9.78 16.80
C PHE A 386 0.74 11.10 17.52
N GLU A 387 0.12 12.15 17.00
CA GLU A 387 0.21 13.51 17.53
C GLU A 387 -0.45 13.67 18.90
N ASN A 388 -1.50 12.88 19.19
CA ASN A 388 -2.22 12.94 20.47
C ASN A 388 -1.58 12.08 21.58
N GLY A 389 -0.45 11.41 21.31
CA GLY A 389 0.25 10.58 22.30
C GLY A 389 -0.58 9.34 22.70
N TYR A 390 -0.34 8.21 22.03
CA TYR A 390 -1.06 6.97 22.33
C TYR A 390 -0.89 6.50 23.78
N PRO A 391 -1.86 5.71 24.29
CA PRO A 391 -1.58 4.85 25.44
C PRO A 391 -0.43 3.88 25.12
N LYS A 392 0.25 3.36 26.15
CA LYS A 392 1.44 2.49 26.04
C LYS A 392 1.26 1.28 25.10
N ASP A 393 0.03 0.82 24.95
CA ASP A 393 -0.41 -0.29 24.10
C ASP A 393 -0.96 0.15 22.73
N LYS A 394 -0.68 1.40 22.34
CA LYS A 394 -0.77 1.98 20.99
C LYS A 394 -2.13 1.82 20.30
N HIS A 395 -3.21 2.21 20.98
CA HIS A 395 -4.56 1.98 20.48
C HIS A 395 -5.54 3.13 20.71
N PHE A 396 -6.65 3.06 19.98
CA PHE A 396 -7.89 3.80 20.25
C PHE A 396 -9.09 2.86 19.99
N TYR A 397 -10.31 3.36 20.20
CA TYR A 397 -11.53 2.60 19.94
C TYR A 397 -12.39 3.26 18.87
N PHE A 398 -12.88 2.48 17.90
CA PHE A 398 -14.11 2.85 17.21
C PHE A 398 -15.31 2.45 18.06
N ILE A 399 -16.24 3.38 18.27
CA ILE A 399 -17.46 3.16 19.05
C ILE A 399 -18.67 3.37 18.16
N CYS A 400 -19.58 2.40 18.16
CA CYS A 400 -20.84 2.44 17.41
C CYS A 400 -21.97 1.77 18.21
N ASP A 401 -23.16 1.74 17.61
CA ASP A 401 -24.35 1.12 18.21
C ASP A 401 -24.80 -0.16 17.47
N HIS A 402 -25.81 -0.84 18.01
CA HIS A 402 -26.28 -2.09 17.45
C HIS A 402 -26.81 -1.97 16.02
N GLU A 403 -27.50 -0.87 15.71
CA GLU A 403 -28.07 -0.63 14.38
C GLU A 403 -26.99 -0.38 13.34
N PHE A 404 -25.93 0.36 13.71
CA PHE A 404 -24.74 0.50 12.88
C PHE A 404 -24.15 -0.87 12.54
N LEU A 405 -23.84 -1.66 13.57
CA LEU A 405 -23.17 -2.94 13.40
C LEU A 405 -24.02 -3.92 12.57
N LYS A 406 -25.34 -3.93 12.79
CA LYS A 406 -26.27 -4.77 12.03
C LYS A 406 -26.35 -4.37 10.56
N LYS A 407 -26.40 -3.08 10.24
CA LYS A 407 -26.57 -2.57 8.87
C LYS A 407 -25.28 -2.58 8.08
N ARG A 408 -24.15 -2.31 8.73
CA ARG A 408 -22.89 -2.00 8.06
C ARG A 408 -21.77 -2.96 8.40
N GLY A 409 -21.82 -3.59 9.56
CA GLY A 409 -20.70 -4.35 10.10
C GLY A 409 -19.61 -3.43 10.64
N MET A 410 -18.55 -4.02 11.20
CA MET A 410 -17.38 -3.32 11.70
C MET A 410 -16.20 -4.30 11.79
N GLY A 411 -15.07 -3.98 11.16
CA GLY A 411 -13.93 -4.89 11.11
C GLY A 411 -14.27 -6.21 10.39
N GLN A 412 -14.08 -7.36 11.06
CA GLN A 412 -14.49 -8.69 10.57
C GLN A 412 -15.96 -9.03 10.84
N VAL A 413 -16.67 -8.22 11.63
CA VAL A 413 -18.10 -8.42 11.86
C VAL A 413 -18.85 -7.95 10.62
N LEU A 414 -19.24 -8.87 9.75
CA LEU A 414 -20.04 -8.56 8.55
C LEU A 414 -21.47 -8.13 8.94
N PRO A 415 -22.16 -7.30 8.15
CA PRO A 415 -23.54 -6.90 8.42
C PRO A 415 -24.51 -8.09 8.34
N TRP A 416 -25.74 -7.90 8.84
CA TRP A 416 -26.82 -8.85 8.63
C TRP A 416 -27.13 -9.02 7.12
N PRO A 417 -27.43 -10.24 6.62
CA PRO A 417 -27.64 -11.50 7.36
C PRO A 417 -26.36 -12.33 7.59
N TRP A 418 -25.19 -11.83 7.20
CA TRP A 418 -23.93 -12.59 7.25
C TRP A 418 -23.45 -12.87 8.67
N THR A 419 -23.73 -11.98 9.62
CA THR A 419 -23.51 -12.22 11.05
C THR A 419 -24.84 -12.22 11.81
N LEU A 420 -25.27 -13.39 12.28
CA LEU A 420 -26.48 -13.54 13.09
C LEU A 420 -26.25 -13.23 14.57
N SER A 421 -25.03 -13.40 15.08
CA SER A 421 -24.68 -13.15 16.48
C SER A 421 -23.24 -12.64 16.63
N THR A 422 -23.06 -11.63 17.47
CA THR A 422 -21.76 -11.02 17.81
C THR A 422 -21.02 -11.75 18.93
N LYS A 423 -21.67 -12.72 19.61
CA LYS A 423 -21.13 -13.41 20.80
C LYS A 423 -19.80 -14.14 20.56
N SER A 424 -19.54 -14.63 19.36
CA SER A 424 -18.26 -15.26 19.02
C SER A 424 -17.12 -14.24 19.00
N TYR A 425 -17.36 -13.07 18.42
CA TYR A 425 -16.40 -11.98 18.35
C TYR A 425 -16.16 -11.34 19.72
N GLU A 426 -17.21 -11.21 20.54
CA GLU A 426 -17.09 -10.75 21.93
C GLU A 426 -16.26 -11.72 22.77
N ARG A 427 -16.55 -13.03 22.71
CA ARG A 427 -15.76 -14.05 23.42
C ARG A 427 -14.29 -14.10 22.96
N ALA A 428 -14.03 -13.77 21.70
CA ALA A 428 -12.67 -13.66 21.17
C ALA A 428 -11.95 -12.36 21.61
N GLY A 429 -12.65 -11.46 22.33
CA GLY A 429 -12.15 -10.14 22.71
C GLY A 429 -11.99 -9.18 21.54
N TYR A 430 -12.51 -9.52 20.36
CA TYR A 430 -12.36 -8.71 19.14
C TYR A 430 -13.18 -7.42 19.23
N ILE A 431 -14.40 -7.52 19.76
CA ILE A 431 -15.27 -6.39 20.08
C ILE A 431 -15.70 -6.46 21.54
N GLN A 432 -15.97 -5.31 22.13
CA GLN A 432 -16.59 -5.20 23.45
C GLN A 432 -18.02 -4.71 23.29
N VAL A 433 -18.96 -5.32 24.02
CA VAL A 433 -20.39 -5.05 23.89
C VAL A 433 -20.98 -4.74 25.26
N ALA A 434 -21.82 -3.72 25.40
CA ALA A 434 -22.54 -3.45 26.65
C ALA A 434 -23.87 -2.72 26.41
N ASP A 435 -24.84 -2.91 27.31
CA ASP A 435 -26.17 -2.29 27.19
C ASP A 435 -26.19 -0.79 27.53
N THR A 436 -25.16 -0.28 28.20
CA THR A 436 -25.00 1.14 28.55
C THR A 436 -23.60 1.63 28.20
N LEU A 437 -23.47 2.92 27.87
CA LEU A 437 -22.18 3.54 27.60
C LEU A 437 -21.25 3.49 28.81
N ALA A 438 -21.79 3.63 30.03
CA ALA A 438 -21.01 3.53 31.24
C ALA A 438 -20.40 2.13 31.42
N ALA A 439 -21.18 1.07 31.19
CA ALA A 439 -20.67 -0.30 31.24
C ALA A 439 -19.67 -0.57 30.10
N LEU A 440 -19.87 0.00 28.92
CA LEU A 440 -18.91 -0.11 27.82
C LEU A 440 -17.59 0.56 28.21
N ALA A 441 -17.62 1.79 28.72
CA ALA A 441 -16.44 2.54 29.14
C ALA A 441 -15.60 1.77 30.16
N VAL A 442 -16.25 1.20 31.20
CA VAL A 442 -15.56 0.35 32.19
C VAL A 442 -14.91 -0.87 31.53
N LYS A 443 -15.59 -1.55 30.59
CA LYS A 443 -15.02 -2.70 29.87
C LYS A 443 -13.77 -2.36 29.05
N ILE A 444 -13.69 -1.15 28.50
CA ILE A 444 -12.56 -0.70 27.67
C ILE A 444 -11.56 0.19 28.41
N GLY A 445 -11.72 0.35 29.73
CA GLY A 445 -10.79 1.12 30.57
C GLY A 445 -10.84 2.63 30.34
N LEU A 446 -11.98 3.18 29.92
CA LEU A 446 -12.21 4.61 29.71
C LEU A 446 -13.11 5.22 30.80
N ASP A 447 -13.05 6.54 30.98
CA ASP A 447 -13.92 7.24 31.94
C ASP A 447 -15.39 7.21 31.49
N PRO A 448 -16.31 6.66 32.32
CA PRO A 448 -17.73 6.53 31.95
C PRO A 448 -18.45 7.85 31.69
N LYS A 449 -18.10 8.93 32.40
CA LYS A 449 -18.79 10.22 32.28
C LYS A 449 -18.33 10.93 31.00
N ALA A 450 -17.01 10.96 30.75
CA ALA A 450 -16.42 11.54 29.57
C ALA A 450 -16.89 10.83 28.30
N LEU A 451 -16.96 9.48 28.29
CA LEU A 451 -17.49 8.76 27.12
C LEU A 451 -18.96 9.11 26.87
N ALA A 452 -19.79 9.15 27.93
CA ALA A 452 -21.20 9.51 27.78
C ALA A 452 -21.38 10.93 27.23
N GLN A 453 -20.59 11.89 27.71
CA GLN A 453 -20.57 13.26 27.21
C GLN A 453 -20.16 13.32 25.73
N THR A 454 -19.08 12.64 25.35
CA THR A 454 -18.59 12.58 23.96
C THR A 454 -19.67 12.05 23.01
N ILE A 455 -20.39 10.99 23.40
CA ILE A 455 -21.49 10.43 22.58
C ILE A 455 -22.69 11.38 22.52
N GLN A 456 -23.00 12.07 23.62
CA GLN A 456 -24.08 13.07 23.65
C GLN A 456 -23.78 14.24 22.71
N GLU A 457 -22.58 14.81 22.76
CA GLU A 457 -22.13 15.90 21.88
C GLU A 457 -22.17 15.47 20.41
N HIS A 458 -21.61 14.29 20.08
CA HIS A 458 -21.68 13.74 18.73
C HIS A 458 -23.12 13.55 18.24
N ASN A 459 -24.02 13.07 19.10
CA ASN A 459 -25.42 12.86 18.75
C ASN A 459 -26.16 14.17 18.45
N GLU A 460 -25.76 15.28 19.07
CA GLU A 460 -26.28 16.61 18.78
C GLU A 460 -25.75 17.12 17.43
N HIS A 461 -24.45 16.95 17.16
CA HIS A 461 -23.85 17.26 15.85
C HIS A 461 -24.50 16.44 14.72
N ALA A 462 -24.79 15.17 14.96
CA ALA A 462 -25.49 14.32 14.01
C ALA A 462 -26.97 14.69 13.82
N ARG A 463 -27.58 15.43 14.77
CA ARG A 463 -28.93 15.97 14.64
C ARG A 463 -28.95 17.21 13.74
N THR A 464 -27.99 18.12 13.92
CA THR A 464 -27.86 19.34 13.12
C THR A 464 -27.24 19.08 11.74
N GLY A 465 -26.46 18.00 11.60
CA GLY A 465 -25.72 17.67 10.38
C GLY A 465 -24.37 18.39 10.27
N VAL A 466 -23.92 19.05 11.34
CA VAL A 466 -22.68 19.83 11.39
C VAL A 466 -21.79 19.30 12.51
N ASP A 467 -20.52 19.01 12.20
CA ASP A 467 -19.51 18.61 13.17
C ASP A 467 -18.53 19.79 13.39
N PRO A 468 -18.78 20.68 14.37
CA PRO A 468 -18.01 21.91 14.54
C PRO A 468 -16.56 21.68 14.95
N TYR A 469 -16.21 20.49 15.45
CA TYR A 469 -14.85 20.20 15.92
C TYR A 469 -13.97 19.64 14.81
N PHE A 470 -14.49 18.74 13.97
CA PHE A 470 -13.68 17.99 13.01
C PHE A 470 -14.16 18.10 11.57
N GLN A 471 -15.23 18.85 11.29
CA GLN A 471 -15.72 19.12 9.93
C GLN A 471 -16.02 17.83 9.13
N ARG A 472 -16.51 16.80 9.84
CA ARG A 472 -16.77 15.48 9.25
C ARG A 472 -17.88 15.53 8.20
N GLY A 473 -17.56 15.07 6.99
CA GLY A 473 -18.51 15.02 5.87
C GLY A 473 -18.46 16.23 4.94
N GLU A 474 -17.57 17.20 5.19
CA GLU A 474 -17.52 18.44 4.40
C GLU A 474 -16.73 18.29 3.09
N SER A 475 -15.70 17.44 3.06
CA SER A 475 -14.90 17.23 1.84
C SER A 475 -15.51 16.20 0.90
N ALA A 476 -15.20 16.31 -0.40
CA ALA A 476 -15.63 15.31 -1.39
C ALA A 476 -15.11 13.91 -1.04
N PHE A 477 -13.87 13.80 -0.54
CA PHE A 477 -13.33 12.53 -0.04
C PHE A 477 -14.20 11.95 1.07
N ASN A 478 -14.54 12.75 2.10
CA ASN A 478 -15.40 12.28 3.19
C ASN A 478 -16.75 11.77 2.66
N GLN A 479 -17.36 12.51 1.74
CA GLN A 479 -18.68 12.18 1.16
C GLN A 479 -18.67 10.86 0.39
N THR A 480 -17.54 10.45 -0.19
CA THR A 480 -17.42 9.10 -0.80
C THR A 480 -17.62 7.97 0.20
N LEU A 481 -17.37 8.22 1.49
CA LEU A 481 -17.54 7.27 2.59
C LEU A 481 -18.89 7.41 3.31
N GLY A 482 -19.68 8.44 3.00
CA GLY A 482 -20.99 8.67 3.59
C GLY A 482 -22.05 7.68 3.11
N ASP A 483 -23.22 7.65 3.75
CA ASP A 483 -24.36 6.86 3.27
C ASP A 483 -25.57 7.75 3.00
N PRO A 484 -25.87 8.05 1.73
CA PRO A 484 -27.03 8.86 1.36
C PRO A 484 -28.37 8.30 1.83
N SER A 485 -28.48 6.99 2.09
CA SER A 485 -29.73 6.36 2.54
C SER A 485 -30.21 6.83 3.92
N VAL A 486 -29.34 7.51 4.68
CA VAL A 486 -29.76 8.14 5.95
C VAL A 486 -30.68 9.35 5.75
N GLY A 487 -30.78 9.88 4.52
CA GLY A 487 -31.70 10.96 4.17
C GLY A 487 -31.42 12.29 4.86
N LYS A 488 -30.18 12.52 5.32
CA LYS A 488 -29.74 13.75 5.98
C LYS A 488 -28.84 14.59 5.06
N PRO A 489 -28.76 15.91 5.25
CA PRO A 489 -27.84 16.77 4.50
C PRO A 489 -26.38 16.29 4.57
N ASN A 490 -25.93 15.89 5.77
CA ASN A 490 -24.62 15.28 5.96
C ASN A 490 -24.74 13.75 6.06
N SER A 491 -24.37 13.07 4.99
CA SER A 491 -24.46 11.60 4.88
C SER A 491 -23.41 10.85 5.70
N ASN A 492 -22.45 11.54 6.33
CA ASN A 492 -21.41 10.95 7.18
C ASN A 492 -21.75 11.00 8.68
N LEU A 493 -22.79 11.74 9.08
CA LEU A 493 -23.16 11.91 10.48
C LEU A 493 -24.44 11.13 10.84
N GLY A 494 -24.32 10.30 11.88
CA GLY A 494 -25.40 9.48 12.41
C GLY A 494 -25.29 9.36 13.93
N GLN A 495 -26.45 9.33 14.59
CA GLN A 495 -26.50 9.19 16.05
C GLN A 495 -26.14 7.76 16.47
N ILE A 496 -25.49 7.64 17.63
CA ILE A 496 -25.17 6.40 18.34
C ILE A 496 -26.10 6.35 19.55
N LYS A 497 -27.19 5.56 19.46
CA LYS A 497 -28.25 5.57 20.50
C LYS A 497 -28.90 4.21 20.77
N THR A 498 -28.66 3.23 19.92
CA THR A 498 -29.36 1.94 19.98
C THR A 498 -28.52 0.89 20.68
N ARG A 499 -28.87 0.55 21.92
CA ARG A 499 -28.21 -0.53 22.66
C ARG A 499 -28.34 -1.89 21.95
N PRO A 500 -27.40 -2.83 22.16
CA PRO A 500 -26.14 -2.62 22.89
C PRO A 500 -25.14 -1.77 22.10
N PHE A 501 -24.28 -1.06 22.84
CA PHE A 501 -23.16 -0.29 22.30
C PHE A 501 -21.93 -1.19 22.12
N VAL A 502 -21.11 -0.87 21.12
CA VAL A 502 -19.99 -1.71 20.70
C VAL A 502 -18.73 -0.87 20.56
N ALA A 503 -17.61 -1.40 21.07
CA ALA A 503 -16.28 -0.85 20.85
C ALA A 503 -15.38 -1.87 20.13
N LEU A 504 -14.68 -1.41 19.09
CA LEU A 504 -13.64 -2.15 18.39
C LEU A 504 -12.29 -1.50 18.64
N ARG A 505 -11.34 -2.29 19.14
CA ARG A 505 -9.97 -1.84 19.37
C ARG A 505 -9.20 -1.71 18.05
N ILE A 506 -8.50 -0.60 17.88
CA ILE A 506 -7.73 -0.27 16.69
C ILE A 506 -6.29 0.07 17.04
N VAL A 507 -5.34 -0.39 16.22
CA VAL A 507 -3.91 -0.10 16.32
C VAL A 507 -3.38 0.40 14.95
N PRO A 508 -2.26 1.12 14.88
CA PRO A 508 -1.70 1.56 13.61
C PRO A 508 -0.93 0.41 12.97
N ALA A 509 -1.05 0.28 11.65
CA ALA A 509 -0.20 -0.59 10.85
C ALA A 509 0.39 0.15 9.67
N THR A 510 1.57 -0.28 9.23
CA THR A 510 2.17 0.25 8.00
C THR A 510 1.73 -0.53 6.76
N LEU A 511 1.42 0.19 5.68
CA LEU A 511 1.24 -0.32 4.31
C LEU A 511 2.58 -0.43 3.56
N GLY A 512 3.64 0.17 4.10
CA GLY A 512 4.95 0.30 3.49
C GLY A 512 5.72 1.47 4.12
N THR A 513 7.04 1.46 4.01
CA THR A 513 7.89 2.51 4.58
C THR A 513 8.11 3.64 3.58
N ALA A 514 8.20 4.87 4.08
CA ALA A 514 8.48 6.08 3.30
C ALA A 514 9.96 6.49 3.38
N THR A 515 10.66 6.08 4.45
CA THR A 515 12.10 6.22 4.61
C THR A 515 12.82 5.05 3.95
N GLY A 516 13.98 5.32 3.35
CA GLY A 516 14.86 4.33 2.75
C GLY A 516 16.23 4.93 2.41
N LEU A 517 16.89 4.35 1.42
CA LEU A 517 18.14 4.86 0.87
C LEU A 517 17.92 6.25 0.26
N ALA A 518 18.89 7.14 0.48
CA ALA A 518 18.98 8.40 -0.23
C ALA A 518 19.25 8.13 -1.70
N THR A 519 18.48 8.78 -2.58
CA THR A 519 18.72 8.75 -4.02
C THR A 519 18.82 10.15 -4.58
N ASP A 520 19.22 10.28 -5.84
CA ASP A 520 18.92 11.47 -6.64
C ASP A 520 17.62 11.29 -7.46
N THR A 521 17.33 12.24 -8.34
CA THR A 521 16.14 12.21 -9.20
C THR A 521 16.19 11.14 -10.30
N TYR A 522 17.31 10.45 -10.49
CA TYR A 522 17.45 9.29 -11.39
C TYR A 522 17.52 7.97 -10.60
N SER A 523 17.13 7.99 -9.33
CA SER A 523 17.08 6.82 -8.45
C SER A 523 18.45 6.20 -8.17
N ARG A 524 19.56 6.91 -8.43
CA ARG A 524 20.91 6.45 -8.09
C ARG A 524 21.11 6.58 -6.58
N VAL A 525 21.58 5.52 -5.93
CA VAL A 525 21.84 5.53 -4.48
C VAL A 525 22.99 6.50 -4.17
N LEU A 526 22.82 7.32 -3.15
CA LEU A 526 23.81 8.31 -2.71
C LEU A 526 24.58 7.81 -1.49
N ASP A 527 25.88 8.10 -1.48
CA ASP A 527 26.75 7.85 -0.34
C ASP A 527 26.61 8.93 0.77
N GLN A 528 27.40 8.80 1.84
CA GLN A 528 27.44 9.78 2.94
C GLN A 528 27.74 11.22 2.48
N TRP A 529 28.48 11.40 1.39
CA TRP A 529 28.85 12.70 0.84
C TRP A 529 27.86 13.22 -0.21
N GLY A 530 26.79 12.45 -0.49
CA GLY A 530 25.79 12.81 -1.50
C GLY A 530 26.24 12.53 -2.94
N LYS A 531 27.32 11.75 -3.13
CA LYS A 531 27.75 11.33 -4.46
C LYS A 531 27.02 10.03 -4.86
N PRO A 532 26.57 9.90 -6.12
CA PRO A 532 26.01 8.65 -6.62
C PRO A 532 27.02 7.50 -6.57
N ILE A 533 26.57 6.34 -6.09
CA ILE A 533 27.31 5.07 -6.14
C ILE A 533 27.07 4.47 -7.53
N ASP A 534 28.16 4.29 -8.29
CA ASP A 534 28.04 3.84 -9.68
C ASP A 534 27.46 2.42 -9.76
N GLY A 535 26.53 2.21 -10.70
CA GLY A 535 25.84 0.93 -10.88
C GLY A 535 24.81 0.56 -9.81
N LEU A 536 24.47 1.44 -8.84
CA LEU A 536 23.48 1.14 -7.80
C LEU A 536 22.28 2.09 -7.83
N TYR A 537 21.09 1.50 -7.90
CA TYR A 537 19.82 2.23 -7.95
C TYR A 537 18.85 1.69 -6.90
N ALA A 538 17.94 2.54 -6.41
CA ALA A 538 16.87 2.14 -5.49
C ALA A 538 15.52 2.74 -5.91
N CYS A 539 14.47 1.94 -5.91
CA CYS A 539 13.13 2.33 -6.33
C CYS A 539 12.06 1.81 -5.36
N GLY A 540 10.88 2.44 -5.39
CA GLY A 540 9.79 2.12 -4.46
C GLY A 540 10.21 2.41 -3.01
N ASN A 541 9.79 1.55 -2.08
CA ASN A 541 10.01 1.77 -0.64
C ASN A 541 11.46 1.49 -0.17
N ASP A 542 12.35 1.06 -1.06
CA ASP A 542 13.79 0.98 -0.75
C ASP A 542 14.48 2.35 -0.83
N ALA A 543 13.90 3.28 -1.59
CA ALA A 543 14.32 4.67 -1.66
C ALA A 543 13.42 5.54 -0.77
N THR A 544 13.95 6.64 -0.22
CA THR A 544 13.10 7.60 0.49
C THR A 544 12.10 8.24 -0.48
N SER A 545 10.82 8.10 -0.15
CA SER A 545 9.69 8.49 -0.99
C SER A 545 9.73 9.96 -1.39
N VAL A 546 9.35 10.26 -2.64
CA VAL A 546 9.06 11.63 -3.09
C VAL A 546 7.97 12.31 -2.25
N MET A 547 7.08 11.52 -1.63
CA MET A 547 6.02 12.04 -0.77
C MET A 547 6.46 12.27 0.68
N ARG A 548 7.71 11.91 1.03
CA ARG A 548 8.34 12.24 2.32
C ARG A 548 7.48 11.91 3.55
N GLY A 549 6.74 10.80 3.49
CA GLY A 549 5.90 10.33 4.61
C GLY A 549 4.49 10.89 4.66
N VAL A 550 4.11 11.79 3.74
CA VAL A 550 2.74 12.29 3.57
C VAL A 550 1.99 11.41 2.57
N TYR A 551 0.65 11.36 2.64
CA TYR A 551 -0.18 10.51 1.78
C TYR A 551 -1.21 11.32 0.96
N PRO A 552 -0.81 12.02 -0.12
CA PRO A 552 -1.69 12.94 -0.86
C PRO A 552 -2.86 12.30 -1.62
N GLY A 553 -2.79 11.00 -1.93
CA GLY A 553 -3.78 10.35 -2.78
C GLY A 553 -3.60 8.85 -2.92
N ALA A 554 -4.58 8.18 -3.53
CA ALA A 554 -4.53 6.74 -3.75
C ALA A 554 -3.47 6.38 -4.80
N GLY A 555 -2.51 5.52 -4.41
CA GLY A 555 -1.48 5.01 -5.32
C GLY A 555 -0.14 5.75 -5.30
N ILE A 556 0.09 6.58 -4.28
CA ILE A 556 1.34 7.36 -4.10
C ILE A 556 2.58 6.53 -3.75
N THR A 557 2.45 5.22 -3.51
CA THR A 557 3.61 4.32 -3.36
C THR A 557 3.99 3.68 -4.70
N ILE A 558 3.01 3.09 -5.38
CA ILE A 558 3.20 2.37 -6.64
C ILE A 558 3.49 3.35 -7.78
N GLY A 559 2.71 4.44 -7.90
CA GLY A 559 2.87 5.42 -8.98
C GLY A 559 4.30 5.98 -9.06
N PRO A 560 4.80 6.63 -7.99
CA PRO A 560 6.21 7.04 -7.93
C PRO A 560 7.19 5.90 -8.12
N GLY A 561 6.94 4.70 -7.57
CA GLY A 561 7.80 3.54 -7.81
C GLY A 561 7.97 3.19 -9.29
N ILE A 562 6.90 3.28 -10.09
CA ILE A 562 6.94 3.08 -11.55
C ILE A 562 7.72 4.22 -12.22
N VAL A 563 7.43 5.48 -11.87
CA VAL A 563 8.06 6.65 -12.51
C VAL A 563 9.56 6.73 -12.21
N PHE A 564 9.97 6.47 -10.98
CA PHE A 564 11.39 6.48 -10.61
C PHE A 564 12.13 5.26 -11.17
N ALA A 565 11.45 4.13 -11.41
CA ALA A 565 12.01 3.04 -12.20
C ALA A 565 12.24 3.45 -13.67
N PHE A 566 11.27 4.12 -14.30
CA PHE A 566 11.44 4.69 -15.65
C PHE A 566 12.65 5.62 -15.72
N ARG A 567 12.79 6.52 -14.75
CA ARG A 567 13.91 7.48 -14.69
C ARG A 567 15.26 6.79 -14.49
N ALA A 568 15.32 5.75 -13.68
CA ALA A 568 16.53 4.93 -13.52
C ALA A 568 16.95 4.30 -14.86
N ILE A 569 16.00 3.69 -15.58
CA ILE A 569 16.30 3.04 -16.86
C ILE A 569 16.65 4.06 -17.95
N LYS A 570 15.96 5.21 -17.98
CA LYS A 570 16.28 6.33 -18.88
C LYS A 570 17.74 6.77 -18.68
N PHE A 571 18.19 6.91 -17.43
CA PHE A 571 19.59 7.19 -17.12
C PHE A 571 20.53 6.08 -17.58
N ILE A 572 20.25 4.82 -17.25
CA ILE A 572 21.07 3.66 -17.64
C ILE A 572 21.29 3.62 -19.16
N ARG A 573 20.20 3.74 -19.94
CA ARG A 573 20.24 3.73 -21.40
C ARG A 573 21.08 4.88 -21.93
N ASP A 574 20.85 6.09 -21.43
CA ASP A 574 21.55 7.28 -21.93
C ASP A 574 23.05 7.26 -21.56
N SER A 575 23.43 6.59 -20.46
CA SER A 575 24.84 6.37 -20.10
C SER A 575 25.48 5.27 -20.96
N ALA A 576 24.78 4.17 -21.21
CA ALA A 576 25.25 3.09 -22.09
C ALA A 576 25.53 3.59 -23.53
N LEU A 577 24.65 4.45 -24.07
CA LEU A 577 24.85 5.08 -25.37
C LEU A 577 26.05 6.04 -25.42
N ARG A 578 26.45 6.61 -24.27
CA ARG A 578 27.58 7.53 -24.16
C ARG A 578 28.91 6.84 -23.86
N GLY A 579 28.92 5.52 -23.64
CA GLY A 579 30.11 4.76 -23.23
C GLY A 579 30.64 5.17 -21.85
N LEU A 580 29.74 5.68 -20.99
CA LEU A 580 30.05 6.13 -19.62
C LEU A 580 29.78 5.03 -18.58
#